data_AF-A0A2P7STA4-F1
#
_entry.id   AF-A0A2P7STA4-F1
#
_cell.length_a   1.000
_cell.length_b   1.000
_cell.length_c   1.000
_cell.angle_alpha   90.00
_cell.angle_beta   90.00
_cell.angle_gamma   90.00
#
_symmetry.space_group_name_H-M   'P 1'
#
loop_
_entity.id
_entity.type
_entity.pdbx_description
1 polymer ?
#
loop_
_entity_poly.entity_id
_entity_poly.type
_entity_poly.pdbx_seq_one_letter_code
_entity_poly.pdbx_strand_id
1 'polypeptide(L)'
;MHTWPPALLRLQLIGKPYDHIGSLMSLKRPERDAIVTHVAGVSVRAVGDLGKVTNGVAMICYAMLMGVPEVVVAGISLSKVGHSYDQQGRPRRQVEEDAFILERLRSRAELFTTEQDLASDAGLKLWNSRSAD
;
A
#
# COMPACT_ATOMS: atom_id res chain seq x y z
N MET A 1 -15.92 -12.42 -10.46
CA MET A 1 -15.08 -13.54 -9.95
C MET A 1 -15.48 -14.00 -8.54
N HIS A 2 -15.76 -13.12 -7.58
CA HIS A 2 -16.15 -13.53 -6.20
C HIS A 2 -17.52 -14.25 -6.08
N THR A 3 -18.38 -14.20 -7.10
CA THR A 3 -19.72 -14.81 -7.08
C THR A 3 -19.78 -16.22 -7.68
N TRP A 4 -18.64 -16.76 -8.13
CA TRP A 4 -18.63 -18.03 -8.86
C TRP A 4 -18.55 -19.22 -7.90
N PRO A 5 -19.28 -20.33 -8.18
CA PRO A 5 -19.16 -21.57 -7.44
C PRO A 5 -17.69 -22.04 -7.38
N PRO A 6 -17.19 -22.47 -6.21
CA PRO A 6 -15.80 -22.92 -6.03
C PRO A 6 -15.37 -24.01 -7.04
N ALA A 7 -16.30 -24.85 -7.49
CA ALA A 7 -16.05 -25.89 -8.48
C ALA A 7 -15.63 -25.32 -9.85
N LEU A 8 -16.24 -24.22 -10.28
CA LEU A 8 -15.91 -23.57 -11.56
C LEU A 8 -14.56 -22.86 -11.49
N LEU A 9 -14.22 -22.27 -10.34
CA LEU A 9 -12.89 -21.72 -10.08
C LEU A 9 -11.81 -22.81 -10.17
N ARG A 10 -12.04 -23.99 -9.58
CA ARG A 10 -11.10 -25.12 -9.67
C ARG A 10 -10.87 -25.56 -11.11
N LEU A 11 -11.93 -25.69 -11.92
CA LEU A 11 -11.80 -26.05 -13.34
C LEU A 11 -10.97 -25.04 -14.13
N GLN A 12 -11.10 -23.74 -13.85
CA GLN A 12 -10.31 -22.69 -14.52
C GLN A 12 -8.83 -22.70 -14.13
N LEU A 13 -8.47 -23.31 -13.00
CA LEU A 13 -7.09 -23.38 -12.52
C LEU A 13 -6.32 -24.60 -13.05
N ILE A 14 -6.99 -25.60 -13.62
CA ILE A 14 -6.37 -26.87 -14.07
C ILE A 14 -5.26 -26.64 -15.12
N GLY A 15 -5.41 -25.66 -16.01
CA GLY A 15 -4.46 -25.36 -17.08
C GLY A 15 -3.62 -24.11 -16.84
N LYS A 16 -3.70 -23.49 -15.66
CA LYS A 16 -2.91 -22.29 -15.34
C LYS A 16 -1.57 -22.73 -14.74
N PRO A 17 -0.45 -22.10 -15.13
CA PRO A 17 0.82 -22.33 -14.44
C PRO A 17 0.63 -22.01 -12.96
N TYR A 18 0.94 -22.98 -12.10
CA TYR A 18 0.79 -22.87 -10.66
C TYR A 18 2.17 -22.98 -10.03
N ASP A 19 2.65 -21.89 -9.46
CA ASP A 19 3.83 -21.93 -8.61
C ASP A 19 3.41 -22.41 -7.21
N HIS A 20 4.14 -23.37 -6.67
CA HIS A 20 3.94 -23.82 -5.30
C HIS A 20 4.40 -22.73 -4.32
N ILE A 21 3.47 -21.87 -3.92
CA ILE A 21 3.71 -20.93 -2.82
C ILE A 21 3.82 -21.78 -1.53
N GLY A 22 5.04 -21.96 -1.03
CA GLY A 22 5.33 -22.90 0.06
C GLY A 22 4.59 -22.59 1.37
N SER A 23 4.44 -21.31 1.72
CA SER A 23 3.62 -20.89 2.85
C SER A 23 3.05 -19.50 2.64
N LEU A 24 1.85 -19.27 3.18
CA LEU A 24 1.19 -17.97 3.20
C LEU A 24 1.03 -17.53 4.65
N MET A 25 1.54 -16.36 4.98
CA MET A 25 1.25 -15.69 6.25
C MET A 25 0.16 -14.66 6.01
N SER A 26 -0.87 -14.66 6.88
CA SER A 26 -1.96 -13.70 6.82
C SER A 26 -1.76 -12.65 7.91
N LEU A 27 -1.80 -11.38 7.51
CA LEU A 27 -1.79 -10.24 8.44
C LEU A 27 -3.23 -9.78 8.69
N LYS A 28 -3.71 -9.93 9.93
CA LYS A 28 -5.05 -9.48 10.33
C LYS A 28 -5.09 -7.96 10.46
N ARG A 29 -6.30 -7.40 10.39
CA ARG A 29 -6.50 -5.95 10.51
C ARG A 29 -5.89 -5.34 11.78
N PRO A 30 -6.08 -5.89 12.99
CA PRO A 30 -5.48 -5.31 14.20
C PRO A 30 -3.95 -5.31 14.16
N GLU A 31 -3.35 -6.37 13.60
CA GLU A 31 -1.90 -6.49 13.47
C GLU A 31 -1.37 -5.45 12.47
N ARG A 32 -2.01 -5.33 11.31
CA ARG A 32 -1.68 -4.29 10.32
C ARG A 32 -1.78 -2.88 10.92
N ASP A 33 -2.84 -2.58 11.64
CA ASP A 33 -3.05 -1.25 12.21
C ASP A 33 -2.06 -0.97 13.36
N ALA A 34 -1.64 -2.00 14.11
CA ALA A 34 -0.56 -1.90 15.09
C ALA A 34 0.79 -1.60 14.43
N ILE A 35 1.11 -2.22 13.29
CA ILE A 35 2.32 -1.96 12.51
C ILE A 35 2.35 -0.51 12.04
N VAL A 36 1.25 -0.03 11.45
CA VAL A 36 1.13 1.38 11.01
C VAL A 36 1.35 2.33 12.18
N THR A 37 0.70 2.06 13.33
CA THR A 37 0.83 2.91 14.52
C THR A 37 2.25 2.92 15.06
N HIS A 38 2.91 1.76 15.08
CA HIS A 38 4.28 1.62 15.56
C HIS A 38 5.28 2.41 14.68
N VAL A 39 5.17 2.28 13.36
CA VAL A 39 6.13 2.88 12.42
C VAL A 39 5.91 4.39 12.25
N ALA A 40 4.64 4.83 12.19
CA ALA A 40 4.29 6.25 12.07
C ALA A 40 4.36 7.00 13.42
N GLY A 41 4.40 6.27 14.53
CA GLY A 41 4.38 6.83 15.89
C GLY A 41 3.03 7.45 16.28
N VAL A 42 1.98 7.26 15.47
CA VAL A 42 0.64 7.83 15.68
C VAL A 42 -0.45 6.91 15.17
N SER A 43 -1.62 6.96 15.81
CA SER A 43 -2.80 6.21 15.36
C SER A 43 -3.57 7.01 14.31
N VAL A 44 -4.07 6.31 13.28
CA VAL A 44 -4.93 6.86 12.23
C VAL A 44 -6.43 6.77 12.59
N ARG A 45 -6.79 6.25 13.77
CA ARG A 45 -8.20 6.02 14.16
C ARG A 45 -9.09 7.27 14.16
N ALA A 46 -8.51 8.44 14.38
CA ALA A 46 -9.21 9.72 14.43
C ALA A 46 -9.03 10.56 13.16
N VAL A 47 -8.54 9.94 12.07
CA VAL A 47 -8.28 10.59 10.79
C VAL A 47 -9.20 9.98 9.74
N GLY A 48 -9.84 10.82 8.93
CA GLY A 48 -10.80 10.42 7.91
C GLY A 48 -12.01 9.65 8.46
N ASP A 49 -12.78 9.07 7.54
CA ASP A 49 -14.02 8.36 7.86
C ASP A 49 -13.81 6.89 8.23
N LEU A 50 -12.69 6.29 7.79
CA LEU A 50 -12.46 4.86 7.90
C LEU A 50 -11.49 4.49 9.01
N GLY A 51 -10.73 5.46 9.52
CA GLY A 51 -9.81 5.28 10.65
C GLY A 51 -8.74 4.21 10.38
N LYS A 52 -8.41 3.99 9.11
CA LYS A 52 -7.43 3.01 8.63
C LYS A 52 -6.88 3.41 7.27
N VAL A 53 -5.61 3.10 7.01
CA VAL A 53 -4.96 3.33 5.72
C VAL A 53 -5.28 2.26 4.66
N THR A 54 -4.96 2.53 3.41
CA THR A 54 -4.96 1.54 2.34
C THR A 54 -3.89 0.46 2.56
N ASN A 55 -4.02 -0.66 1.85
CA ASN A 55 -3.01 -1.71 1.91
C ASN A 55 -1.65 -1.23 1.39
N GLY A 56 -1.61 -0.30 0.43
CA GLY A 56 -0.36 0.26 -0.09
C GLY A 56 0.44 0.97 1.00
N VAL A 57 -0.19 1.89 1.72
CA VAL A 57 0.46 2.60 2.84
C VAL A 57 0.78 1.66 4.01
N ALA A 58 -0.08 0.68 4.29
CA ALA A 58 0.23 -0.35 5.28
C ALA A 58 1.47 -1.18 4.92
N MET A 59 1.66 -1.51 3.64
CA MET A 59 2.84 -2.24 3.16
C MET A 59 4.13 -1.42 3.24
N ILE A 60 4.06 -0.10 3.05
CA ILE A 60 5.20 0.80 3.30
C ILE A 60 5.63 0.68 4.77
N CYS A 61 4.67 0.78 5.71
CA CYS A 61 4.96 0.62 7.13
C CYS A 61 5.53 -0.76 7.44
N TYR A 62 4.97 -1.81 6.82
CA TYR A 62 5.50 -3.17 6.98
C TYR A 62 6.94 -3.31 6.50
N ALA A 63 7.28 -2.76 5.32
CA ALA A 63 8.65 -2.79 4.80
C ALA A 63 9.63 -2.09 5.75
N MET A 64 9.23 -0.93 6.29
CA MET A 64 10.03 -0.21 7.29
C MET A 64 10.19 -1.00 8.60
N LEU A 65 9.12 -1.64 9.09
CA LEU A 65 9.19 -2.51 10.27
C LEU A 65 10.18 -3.67 10.06
N MET A 66 10.22 -4.23 8.85
CA MET A 66 11.14 -5.29 8.47
C MET A 66 12.58 -4.80 8.26
N GLY A 67 12.84 -3.49 8.37
CA GLY A 67 14.18 -2.91 8.18
C GLY A 67 14.65 -2.90 6.73
N VAL A 68 13.71 -2.84 5.77
CA VAL A 68 14.08 -2.71 4.34
C VAL A 68 14.86 -1.40 4.16
N PRO A 69 16.09 -1.44 3.62
CA PRO A 69 16.97 -0.28 3.58
C PRO A 69 16.53 0.80 2.58
N GLU A 70 15.78 0.41 1.54
CA GLU A 70 15.24 1.31 0.53
C GLU A 70 13.84 0.84 0.09
N VAL A 71 12.85 1.72 0.23
CA VAL A 71 11.45 1.49 -0.12
C VAL A 71 11.06 2.46 -1.23
N VAL A 72 10.92 1.94 -2.45
CA VAL A 72 10.48 2.70 -3.62
C VAL A 72 9.02 2.39 -3.92
N VAL A 73 8.17 3.40 -3.82
CA VAL A 73 6.72 3.27 -3.98
C VAL A 73 6.30 3.68 -5.39
N ALA A 74 5.45 2.87 -6.01
CA ALA A 74 4.82 3.15 -7.30
C ALA A 74 3.33 2.80 -7.27
N GLY A 75 2.54 3.40 -8.16
CA GLY A 75 1.11 3.11 -8.27
C GLY A 75 0.23 3.59 -7.10
N ILE A 76 0.75 4.45 -6.23
CA ILE A 76 -0.02 5.16 -5.19
C ILE A 76 -0.25 6.60 -5.65
N SER A 77 -1.46 7.11 -5.44
CA SER A 77 -1.82 8.50 -5.71
C SER A 77 -2.85 8.96 -4.68
N LEU A 78 -2.67 10.19 -4.19
CA LEU A 78 -3.60 10.85 -3.27
C LEU A 78 -4.67 11.65 -4.02
N SER A 79 -4.34 12.12 -5.23
CA SER A 79 -5.16 13.02 -6.04
C SER A 79 -5.97 12.32 -7.13
N LYS A 80 -5.53 11.15 -7.63
CA LYS A 80 -6.25 10.42 -8.69
C LYS A 80 -7.44 9.64 -8.09
N VAL A 81 -8.62 9.92 -8.64
CA VAL A 81 -9.88 9.23 -8.31
C VAL A 81 -9.95 7.90 -9.05
N GLY A 82 -10.27 6.81 -8.34
CA GLY A 82 -10.38 5.47 -8.91
C GLY A 82 -9.05 4.71 -9.00
N HIS A 83 -9.14 3.38 -9.16
CA HIS A 83 -7.99 2.55 -9.51
C HIS A 83 -7.78 2.58 -11.03
N SER A 84 -6.53 2.56 -11.53
CA SER A 84 -6.25 2.53 -12.97
C SER A 84 -6.90 1.36 -13.72
N TYR A 85 -7.32 0.33 -12.99
CA TYR A 85 -8.00 -0.87 -13.49
C TYR A 85 -9.53 -0.87 -13.28
N ASP A 86 -10.11 0.17 -12.66
CA ASP A 86 -11.55 0.23 -12.38
C ASP A 86 -12.22 1.44 -13.06
N GLN A 87 -12.90 1.19 -14.18
CA GLN A 87 -13.70 2.21 -14.90
C GLN A 87 -14.91 2.71 -14.11
N GLN A 88 -15.18 2.18 -12.91
CA GLN A 88 -16.33 2.55 -12.09
C GLN A 88 -16.12 3.83 -11.26
N GLY A 89 -14.97 4.50 -11.39
CA GLY A 89 -14.77 5.85 -10.86
C GLY A 89 -15.03 6.00 -9.36
N ARG A 90 -14.96 4.90 -8.59
CA ARG A 90 -15.30 4.94 -7.17
C ARG A 90 -14.34 5.87 -6.46
N PRO A 91 -14.84 6.85 -5.67
CA PRO A 91 -13.98 7.76 -4.96
C PRO A 91 -13.09 7.00 -3.99
N ARG A 92 -11.80 7.34 -3.98
CA ARG A 92 -10.84 6.77 -3.03
C ARG A 92 -11.21 7.27 -1.64
N ARG A 93 -11.64 6.37 -0.77
CA ARG A 93 -12.21 6.72 0.55
C ARG A 93 -11.18 6.96 1.65
N GLN A 94 -9.93 6.59 1.42
CA GLN A 94 -8.87 6.55 2.44
C GLN A 94 -7.77 7.60 2.18
N VAL A 95 -8.09 8.65 1.42
CA VAL A 95 -7.10 9.65 0.98
C VAL A 95 -6.55 10.42 2.18
N GLU A 96 -7.41 10.83 3.11
CA GLU A 96 -7.01 11.56 4.31
C GLU A 96 -6.11 10.71 5.22
N GLU A 97 -6.48 9.44 5.44
CA GLU A 97 -5.70 8.50 6.22
C GLU A 97 -4.33 8.20 5.59
N ASP A 98 -4.31 7.95 4.27
CA ASP A 98 -3.08 7.70 3.53
C ASP A 98 -2.16 8.94 3.57
N ALA A 99 -2.70 10.13 3.30
CA ALA A 99 -1.96 11.39 3.31
C ALA A 99 -1.37 11.69 4.69
N PHE A 100 -2.15 11.51 5.75
CA PHE A 100 -1.70 11.73 7.12
C PHE A 100 -0.50 10.84 7.48
N ILE A 101 -0.55 9.56 7.14
CA ILE A 101 0.56 8.64 7.43
C ILE A 101 1.77 8.94 6.55
N LEU A 102 1.58 9.21 5.25
CA LEU A 102 2.70 9.55 4.37
C LEU A 102 3.41 10.84 4.80
N GLU A 103 2.67 11.85 5.27
CA GLU A 103 3.24 13.07 5.85
C GLU A 103 4.10 12.77 7.08
N ARG A 104 3.73 11.79 7.92
CA ARG A 104 4.58 11.36 9.05
C ARG A 104 5.84 10.62 8.60
N LEU A 105 5.80 9.99 7.44
CA LEU A 105 6.90 9.19 6.91
C LEU A 105 7.81 9.98 5.96
N ARG A 106 7.45 11.20 5.56
CA ARG A 106 8.19 11.97 4.54
C ARG A 106 9.66 12.25 4.89
N SER A 107 9.99 12.33 6.18
CA SER A 107 11.36 12.57 6.65
C SER A 107 12.23 11.32 6.70
N ARG A 108 11.65 10.13 6.47
CA ARG A 108 12.38 8.87 6.41
C ARG A 108 13.36 8.90 5.24
N ALA A 109 14.61 8.52 5.49
CA ALA A 109 15.67 8.57 4.49
C ALA A 109 15.50 7.46 3.45
N GLU A 110 14.90 6.36 3.86
CA GLU A 110 14.69 5.12 3.12
C GLU A 110 13.42 5.11 2.25
N LEU A 111 12.56 6.14 2.30
CA LEU A 111 11.29 6.18 1.57
C LEU A 111 11.35 7.08 0.33
N PHE A 112 11.04 6.49 -0.82
CA PHE A 112 11.04 7.16 -2.11
C PHE A 112 9.78 6.82 -2.92
N THR A 113 9.53 7.61 -3.97
CA THR A 113 8.50 7.35 -4.97
C THR A 113 9.03 7.54 -6.38
N THR A 114 8.50 6.77 -7.34
CA THR A 114 8.73 7.02 -8.78
C THR A 114 7.74 8.04 -9.37
N GLU A 115 6.66 8.34 -8.63
CA GLU A 115 5.56 9.18 -9.10
C GLU A 115 5.74 10.64 -8.67
N GLN A 116 5.79 11.56 -9.65
CA GLN A 116 5.92 13.00 -9.41
C GLN A 116 4.76 13.57 -8.60
N ASP A 117 3.53 13.17 -8.92
CA ASP A 117 2.33 13.64 -8.24
C ASP A 117 2.37 13.26 -6.76
N LEU A 118 2.74 12.00 -6.45
CA LEU A 118 2.84 11.53 -5.08
C LEU A 118 3.98 12.23 -4.32
N ALA A 119 5.11 12.48 -4.98
CA ALA A 119 6.22 13.23 -4.37
C ALA A 119 5.77 14.64 -3.96
N SER A 120 5.02 15.32 -4.83
CA SER A 120 4.48 16.65 -4.55
C SER A 120 3.41 16.62 -3.45
N ASP A 121 2.46 15.70 -3.55
CA ASP A 121 1.29 15.64 -2.65
C ASP A 121 1.66 15.21 -1.22
N ALA A 122 2.64 14.30 -1.07
CA ALA A 122 3.03 13.72 0.21
C ALA A 122 4.42 14.17 0.70
N GLY A 123 5.10 15.04 -0.05
CA GLY A 123 6.46 15.50 0.29
C GLY A 123 7.53 14.40 0.24
N LEU A 124 7.30 13.32 -0.51
CA LEU A 124 8.25 12.21 -0.63
C LEU A 124 9.40 12.57 -1.58
N LYS A 125 10.55 11.95 -1.36
CA LYS A 125 11.70 12.06 -2.27
C LYS A 125 11.44 11.25 -3.54
N LEU A 126 11.80 11.82 -4.68
CA LEU A 126 11.84 11.06 -5.93
C LEU A 126 12.99 10.07 -5.89
N TRP A 127 12.72 8.84 -6.30
CA TRP A 127 13.76 7.84 -6.47
C TRP A 127 14.57 8.15 -7.72
N ASN A 128 15.89 8.29 -7.56
CA ASN A 128 16.84 8.44 -8.65
C ASN A 128 17.77 7.23 -8.66
N SER A 129 17.65 6.39 -9.70
CA SER A 129 18.48 5.18 -9.88
C SER A 129 19.99 5.44 -9.96
N ARG A 130 20.40 6.71 -10.03
CA ARG A 130 21.80 7.17 -10.20
C ARG A 130 22.63 7.15 -8.91
N SER A 131 22.11 6.61 -7.82
CA SER A 131 22.75 6.63 -6.49
C SER A 131 23.26 5.26 -6.05
N ALA A 132 23.11 4.23 -6.89
CA ALA A 132 23.60 2.88 -6.66
C ALA A 132 24.91 2.67 -7.45
N ASP A 133 25.97 3.36 -7.02
CA ASP A 133 27.37 3.08 -7.39
C ASP A 133 28.12 2.57 -6.15
#